data_AF-A0A1Y3Y500-F1
#
_entry.id   AF-A0A1Y3Y500-F1
#
_cell.length_a   1.000
_cell.length_b   1.000
_cell.length_c   1.000
_cell.angle_alpha   90.00
_cell.angle_beta   90.00
_cell.angle_gamma   90.00
#
_symmetry.space_group_name_H-M   'P 1'
#
loop_
_entity.id
_entity.type
_entity.pdbx_description
1 polymer ?
#
loop_
_entity_poly.entity_id
_entity_poly.type
_entity_poly.pdbx_seq_one_letter_code
_entity_poly.pdbx_strand_id
1 'polypeptide(L)'
;MATAVVSGRVDAQVKARADAFIRAAGLSSGDVIRVVWERIARTGEIPDAGDGAEQFDAAPDSLERLGELRASFGSCEDLVSLDDNQMRDMIASRYA
;
A
#
# COMPACT_ATOMS: atom_id res chain seq x y z
N MET A 1 19.77 -33.95 -9.25
CA MET A 1 19.25 -32.78 -8.52
C MET A 1 17.87 -33.16 -8.00
N ALA A 2 17.71 -33.32 -6.70
CA ALA A 2 16.43 -33.77 -6.12
C ALA A 2 15.50 -32.57 -5.98
N THR A 3 14.29 -32.67 -6.53
CA THR A 3 13.25 -31.64 -6.39
C THR A 3 12.26 -32.09 -5.31
N ALA A 4 11.96 -31.20 -4.37
CA ALA A 4 10.93 -31.40 -3.37
C ALA A 4 9.72 -30.50 -3.67
N VAL A 5 8.51 -30.99 -3.41
CA VAL A 5 7.28 -30.21 -3.51
C VAL A 5 6.91 -29.71 -2.12
N VAL A 6 6.62 -28.41 -2.02
CA VAL A 6 6.19 -27.76 -0.78
C VAL A 6 4.70 -27.45 -0.88
N SER A 7 3.92 -27.91 0.10
CA SER A 7 2.51 -27.60 0.24
C SER A 7 2.24 -27.11 1.66
N GLY A 8 1.47 -26.02 1.79
CA GLY A 8 1.13 -25.40 3.06
C GLY A 8 -0.24 -24.75 2.99
N ARG A 9 -0.93 -24.68 4.13
CA ARG A 9 -2.19 -23.94 4.26
C ARG A 9 -1.90 -22.51 4.65
N VAL A 10 -2.55 -21.58 3.96
CA VAL A 10 -2.50 -20.14 4.25
C VAL A 10 -3.94 -19.63 4.20
N ASP A 11 -4.25 -18.66 5.06
CA ASP A 11 -5.53 -17.97 5.00
C ASP A 11 -5.76 -17.32 3.62
N ALA A 12 -7.00 -17.38 3.13
CA ALA A 12 -7.34 -16.91 1.79
C ALA A 12 -7.17 -15.39 1.63
N GLN A 13 -7.48 -14.60 2.66
CA GLN A 13 -7.29 -13.15 2.62
C GLN A 13 -5.82 -12.78 2.69
N VAL A 14 -5.04 -13.47 3.53
CA VAL A 14 -3.58 -13.29 3.61
C VAL A 14 -2.93 -13.59 2.25
N LYS A 15 -3.31 -14.72 1.62
CA LYS A 15 -2.83 -15.08 0.28
C LYS A 15 -3.16 -14.00 -0.76
N ALA A 16 -4.40 -13.52 -0.79
CA ALA A 16 -4.83 -12.52 -1.76
C ALA A 16 -4.06 -11.21 -1.62
N ARG A 17 -3.84 -10.74 -0.39
CA ARG A 17 -3.04 -9.54 -0.11
C ARG A 17 -1.59 -9.74 -0.53
N ALA A 18 -0.95 -10.83 -0.12
CA ALA A 18 0.43 -11.11 -0.48
C ALA A 18 0.63 -11.23 -1.99
N ASP A 19 -0.27 -11.92 -2.70
CA ASP A 19 -0.20 -12.10 -4.16
C ASP A 19 -0.21 -10.76 -4.91
N ALA A 20 -0.94 -9.74 -4.43
CA ALA A 20 -0.96 -8.42 -5.05
C ALA A 20 0.44 -7.78 -5.04
N PHE A 21 1.13 -7.81 -3.89
CA PHE A 21 2.48 -7.26 -3.76
C PHE A 21 3.53 -8.10 -4.50
N ILE A 22 3.43 -9.42 -4.41
CA ILE A 22 4.36 -10.36 -5.08
C ILE A 22 4.30 -10.17 -6.60
N ARG A 23 3.09 -10.05 -7.17
CA ARG A 23 2.93 -9.78 -8.61
C ARG A 23 3.38 -8.38 -9.01
N ALA A 24 3.13 -7.37 -8.18
CA ALA A 24 3.63 -6.02 -8.44
C ALA A 24 5.16 -5.97 -8.54
N ALA A 25 5.86 -6.83 -7.79
CA ALA A 25 7.31 -7.03 -7.88
C ALA A 25 7.76 -7.93 -9.05
N GLY A 26 6.83 -8.43 -9.88
CA GLY A 26 7.13 -9.33 -10.99
C GLY A 26 7.55 -10.75 -10.57
N LEU A 27 7.28 -11.13 -9.33
CA LEU A 27 7.65 -12.43 -8.77
C LEU A 27 6.44 -13.38 -8.70
N SER A 28 6.71 -14.67 -8.56
CA SER A 28 5.69 -15.66 -8.17
C SER A 28 5.83 -16.04 -6.69
N SER A 29 4.76 -16.60 -6.09
CA SER A 29 4.83 -17.12 -4.72
C SER A 29 5.90 -18.21 -4.59
N GLY A 30 6.14 -19.00 -5.64
CA GLY A 30 7.21 -19.99 -5.70
C GLY A 30 8.61 -19.38 -5.65
N ASP A 31 8.82 -18.25 -6.32
CA ASP A 31 10.09 -17.52 -6.26
C ASP A 31 10.36 -17.00 -4.86
N VAL A 32 9.34 -16.45 -4.20
CA VAL A 32 9.44 -15.97 -2.81
C VAL A 32 9.80 -17.11 -1.86
N ILE A 33 9.10 -18.25 -1.95
CA ILE A 33 9.39 -19.43 -1.12
C ILE A 33 10.82 -19.92 -1.36
N ARG A 34 11.24 -20.00 -2.62
CA ARG A 34 12.59 -20.42 -3.00
C ARG A 34 13.66 -19.50 -2.41
N VAL A 35 13.51 -18.18 -2.57
CA VAL A 35 14.47 -17.18 -2.06
C VAL A 35 14.59 -17.25 -0.53
N VAL A 36 13.46 -17.39 0.17
CA VAL A 36 13.46 -17.50 1.64
C VAL A 36 14.18 -18.78 2.08
N TRP A 37 13.91 -19.91 1.44
CA TRP A 37 14.55 -21.20 1.77
C TRP A 37 16.03 -21.20 1.44
N GLU A 38 16.44 -20.63 0.30
CA GLU A 38 17.86 -20.45 -0.05
C GLU A 38 18.57 -19.56 0.98
N ARG A 39 17.92 -18.51 1.48
CA ARG A 39 18.47 -17.67 2.56
C ARG A 39 18.65 -18.48 3.84
N ILE A 40 17.61 -19.19 4.30
CA ILE A 40 17.68 -20.02 5.52
C ILE A 40 18.78 -21.08 5.40
N ALA A 41 18.86 -21.78 4.26
CA ALA A 41 19.88 -22.81 4.04
C ALA A 41 21.31 -22.23 4.07
N ARG A 42 21.47 -20.98 3.62
CA ARG A 42 22.77 -20.30 3.59
C ARG A 42 23.17 -19.69 4.94
N THR A 43 22.21 -19.12 5.68
CA THR A 43 22.50 -18.37 6.92
C THR A 43 22.26 -19.19 8.19
N GLY A 44 21.45 -20.25 8.12
CA GLY A 44 20.98 -20.99 9.30
C GLY A 44 19.92 -20.24 10.11
N GLU A 45 19.49 -19.07 9.65
CA GLU A 45 18.58 -18.17 10.37
C GLU A 45 17.23 -18.14 9.68
N ILE A 46 16.15 -18.26 10.47
CA ILE A 46 14.80 -17.99 10.00
C ILE A 46 14.65 -16.45 9.93
N PRO A 47 14.29 -15.87 8.76
CA PRO A 47 14.08 -14.44 8.67
C PRO A 47 13.03 -14.03 9.69
N ASP A 48 13.39 -13.09 10.55
CA ASP A 48 12.50 -12.61 11.60
C ASP A 48 11.28 -11.93 10.96
N ALA A 49 10.09 -12.35 11.37
CA ALA A 49 8.84 -11.74 10.92
C ALA A 49 8.65 -10.35 11.57
N GLY A 50 9.45 -10.03 12.60
CA GLY A 50 9.32 -8.85 13.44
C GLY A 50 9.72 -7.51 12.81
N ASP A 51 10.69 -7.47 11.90
CA ASP A 51 11.18 -6.17 11.37
C ASP A 51 10.29 -5.55 10.28
N GLY A 52 9.18 -6.20 9.93
CA GLY A 52 8.13 -5.64 9.06
C GLY A 52 6.74 -5.61 9.71
N ALA A 53 6.61 -6.09 10.95
CA ALA A 53 5.32 -6.14 11.65
C ALA A 53 4.91 -4.79 12.25
N GLU A 54 5.82 -3.81 12.32
CA GLU A 54 5.54 -2.47 12.86
C GLU A 54 5.09 -1.43 11.82
N GLN A 55 4.73 -1.84 10.59
CA GLN A 55 4.15 -0.96 9.56
C GLN A 55 3.04 -1.62 8.72
N PHE A 56 2.31 -2.56 9.30
CA PHE A 56 0.87 -2.66 8.99
C PHE A 56 0.09 -1.99 10.12
N ASP A 57 0.60 -0.83 10.57
CA ASP A 57 -0.22 0.16 11.21
C ASP A 57 -1.43 0.35 10.31
N ALA A 58 -2.63 0.26 10.89
CA ALA A 58 -3.88 0.35 10.17
C ALA A 58 -3.74 1.42 9.11
N ALA A 59 -3.88 1.07 7.82
CA ALA A 59 -3.82 2.06 6.76
C ALA A 59 -4.67 3.24 7.25
N PRO A 60 -4.09 4.45 7.43
CA PRO A 60 -4.74 5.52 8.17
C PRO A 60 -6.13 5.63 7.59
N ASP A 61 -7.14 5.53 8.45
CA ASP A 61 -8.52 5.34 8.02
C ASP A 61 -8.74 6.33 6.89
N SER A 62 -9.23 5.87 5.73
CA SER A 62 -9.25 6.73 4.54
C SER A 62 -10.03 8.03 4.81
N LEU A 63 -10.91 7.99 5.83
CA LEU A 63 -11.59 9.13 6.43
C LEU A 63 -10.70 10.04 7.30
N GLU A 64 -9.76 9.51 8.10
CA GLU A 64 -8.77 10.33 8.82
C GLU A 64 -7.88 11.09 7.83
N ARG A 65 -7.36 10.41 6.80
CA ARG A 65 -6.53 11.05 5.78
C ARG A 65 -7.28 12.12 4.98
N LEU A 66 -8.58 11.91 4.75
CA LEU A 66 -9.48 12.91 4.17
C LEU A 66 -9.68 14.10 5.12
N GLY A 67 -9.79 13.85 6.42
CA GLY A 67 -9.89 14.88 7.46
C GLY A 67 -8.65 15.77 7.54
N GLU A 68 -7.46 15.17 7.51
CA GLU A 68 -6.17 15.89 7.45
C GLU A 68 -6.05 16.74 6.18
N LEU A 69 -6.41 16.16 5.03
CA LEU A 69 -6.42 16.89 3.75
C LEU A 69 -7.36 18.10 3.82
N ARG A 70 -8.59 17.91 4.33
CA ARG A 70 -9.53 19.01 4.52
C ARG A 70 -8.96 20.08 5.46
N ALA A 71 -8.33 19.68 6.57
CA ALA A 71 -7.74 20.61 7.52
C ALA A 71 -6.57 21.41 6.92
N SER A 72 -5.83 20.83 5.97
CA SER A 72 -4.76 21.53 5.23
C SER A 72 -5.28 22.61 4.29
N PHE A 73 -6.52 22.50 3.81
CA PHE A 73 -7.18 23.60 3.09
C PHE A 73 -7.80 24.51 4.13
N GLY A 74 -7.09 25.57 4.51
CA GLY A 74 -7.62 26.60 5.41
C GLY A 74 -8.97 27.14 4.93
N SER A 75 -9.76 27.72 5.85
CA SER A 75 -11.04 28.33 5.46
C SER A 75 -10.80 29.51 4.53
N CYS A 76 -11.39 29.46 3.33
CA CYS A 76 -11.31 30.53 2.35
C CYS A 76 -12.69 31.18 2.21
N GLU A 77 -12.90 32.28 2.94
CA GLU A 77 -14.16 33.05 2.91
C GLU A 77 -14.43 33.63 1.51
N ASP A 78 -13.37 33.90 0.75
CA ASP A 78 -13.46 34.40 -0.63
C ASP A 78 -14.18 33.41 -1.56
N LEU A 79 -14.01 32.09 -1.37
CA LEU A 79 -14.69 31.08 -2.20
C LEU A 79 -16.17 30.92 -1.85
N VAL A 80 -16.56 31.24 -0.62
CA VAL A 80 -17.93 31.06 -0.10
C VAL A 80 -18.87 32.15 -0.64
N SER A 81 -18.32 33.31 -1.02
CA SER A 81 -19.09 34.46 -1.50
C SER A 81 -19.19 34.56 -3.02
N LEU A 82 -18.53 33.67 -3.77
CA LEU A 82 -18.56 33.67 -5.23
C LEU A 82 -19.83 33.02 -5.77
N ASP A 83 -20.43 33.65 -6.78
CA ASP A 83 -21.45 33.03 -7.62
C ASP A 83 -20.81 32.01 -8.59
N ASP A 84 -21.59 31.01 -9.05
CA ASP A 84 -21.13 29.91 -9.91
C ASP A 84 -20.33 30.38 -11.14
N ASN A 85 -20.74 31.51 -11.74
CA ASN A 85 -20.05 32.06 -12.90
C ASN A 85 -18.66 32.62 -12.54
N GLN A 86 -18.52 33.23 -11.37
CA GLN A 86 -17.27 33.81 -10.89
C GLN A 86 -16.28 32.72 -10.46
N MET A 87 -16.79 31.63 -9.88
CA MET A 87 -15.97 30.46 -9.55
C MET A 87 -15.39 29.81 -10.81
N ARG A 88 -16.20 29.68 -11.87
CA ARG A 88 -15.76 29.13 -13.16
C ARG A 88 -14.67 29.98 -13.82
N ASP A 89 -14.82 31.29 -13.81
CA ASP A 89 -13.86 32.23 -14.40
C ASP A 89 -12.53 32.25 -13.63
N MET A 90 -12.58 32.19 -12.29
CA MET A 90 -11.40 32.06 -11.43
C MET A 90 -10.64 30.75 -11.67
N ILE A 91 -11.35 29.62 -11.84
CA ILE A 91 -10.70 28.34 -12.18
C ILE A 91 -10.08 28.41 -13.58
N ALA A 92 -10.80 28.97 -14.56
CA ALA A 92 -10.32 29.10 -15.93
C ALA A 92 -9.05 29.95 -16.01
N SER A 93 -8.98 31.08 -15.31
CA SER A 93 -7.81 31.97 -15.30
C SER A 93 -6.57 31.37 -14.63
N ARG A 94 -6.74 30.41 -13.70
CA ARG A 94 -5.61 29.74 -13.02
C ARG A 94 -4.94 28.66 -13.86
N TYR A 95 -5.62 28.13 -14.87
CA TYR A 95 -5.14 27.06 -15.74
C TYR A 95 -5.07 27.47 -17.22
N ALA A 96 -5.15 28.76 -17.50
CA ALA A 96 -4.96 29.36 -18.82
C ALA A 96 -3.47 29.51 -19.19
#